data_AF-A0A3N5EJ82-F1
#
_entry.id   AF-A0A3N5EJ82-F1
#
_cell.length_a   1.000
_cell.length_b   1.000
_cell.length_c   1.000
_cell.angle_alpha   90.00
_cell.angle_beta   90.00
_cell.angle_gamma   90.00
#
_symmetry.space_group_name_H-M   'P 1'
#
loop_
_entity.id
_entity.type
_entity.pdbx_description
1 polymer ?
#
loop_
_entity_poly.entity_id
_entity_poly.type
_entity_poly.pdbx_seq_one_letter_code
_entity_poly.pdbx_strand_id
1 'polypeptide(L)'
;LSFCEDLKNRFRAPVDFAQAYVIAHEIGHHVQKQLGYTQKVHSQKGRLSQAEYNRLSVRLELQADFLAGVWAHHAQKTKNILQPGDLEEALRAANAIGDDRLQRQSKGYVVPDSFTHGTSSQRSRWFRLGYETGNMKLMEELFTRPYNEL
;
A
#
# COMPACT_ATOMS: atom_id res chain seq x y z
N LEU A 1 -8.17 -14.68 -3.73
CA LEU A 1 -8.12 -13.25 -3.36
C LEU A 1 -9.51 -12.65 -3.61
N SER A 2 -10.37 -12.56 -2.60
CA SER A 2 -11.73 -11.99 -2.74
C SER A 2 -11.71 -10.52 -3.17
N PHE A 3 -10.62 -9.80 -2.88
CA PHE A 3 -10.42 -8.42 -3.29
C PHE A 3 -10.43 -8.21 -4.83
N CYS A 4 -9.85 -9.14 -5.59
CA CYS A 4 -9.85 -9.07 -7.06
C CYS A 4 -11.26 -9.28 -7.63
N GLU A 5 -12.08 -10.10 -6.96
CA GLU A 5 -13.50 -10.28 -7.31
C GLU A 5 -14.32 -9.03 -6.95
N ASP A 6 -14.07 -8.40 -5.80
CA ASP A 6 -14.72 -7.14 -5.42
C ASP A 6 -14.37 -5.99 -6.38
N LEU A 7 -13.11 -5.87 -6.81
CA LEU A 7 -12.70 -4.89 -7.82
C LEU A 7 -13.44 -5.09 -9.15
N LYS A 8 -13.48 -6.33 -9.63
CA LYS A 8 -14.12 -6.67 -10.91
C LYS A 8 -15.64 -6.50 -10.86
N ASN A 9 -16.28 -6.93 -9.78
CA ASN A 9 -17.75 -6.97 -9.66
C ASN A 9 -18.35 -5.62 -9.25
N ARG A 10 -17.67 -4.84 -8.39
CA ARG A 10 -18.22 -3.56 -7.88
C ARG A 10 -17.80 -2.35 -8.70
N PHE A 11 -16.64 -2.35 -9.35
CA PHE A 11 -16.06 -1.13 -9.93
C PHE A 11 -15.98 -1.10 -11.46
N ARG A 12 -16.25 -2.21 -12.17
CA ARG A 12 -16.33 -2.29 -13.66
C ARG A 12 -15.21 -1.56 -14.41
N ALA A 13 -14.01 -1.44 -13.81
CA ALA A 13 -12.86 -0.80 -14.43
C ALA A 13 -12.17 -1.77 -15.41
N PRO A 14 -11.42 -1.28 -16.42
CA PRO A 14 -10.42 -2.10 -17.10
C PRO A 14 -9.53 -2.77 -16.05
N VAL A 15 -9.20 -4.04 -16.27
CA VAL A 15 -8.91 -4.98 -15.19
C VAL A 15 -7.41 -5.27 -15.03
N ASP A 16 -6.56 -4.74 -15.90
CA ASP A 16 -5.19 -5.27 -16.02
C ASP A 16 -4.24 -4.68 -14.96
N PHE A 17 -4.18 -3.36 -14.82
CA PHE A 17 -3.13 -2.76 -13.99
C PHE A 17 -3.52 -2.61 -12.51
N ALA A 18 -4.79 -2.41 -12.17
CA ALA A 18 -5.24 -2.49 -10.78
C ALA A 18 -4.96 -3.86 -10.14
N GLN A 19 -5.13 -4.95 -10.91
CA GLN A 19 -4.78 -6.30 -10.42
C GLN A 19 -3.27 -6.49 -10.30
N ALA A 20 -2.51 -5.99 -11.28
CA ALA A 20 -1.05 -6.01 -11.21
C ALA A 20 -0.53 -5.28 -9.96
N TYR A 21 -1.13 -4.14 -9.60
CA TYR A 21 -0.84 -3.42 -8.36
C TYR A 21 -1.06 -4.29 -7.11
N VAL A 22 -2.21 -4.97 -7.00
CA VAL A 22 -2.50 -5.86 -5.85
C VAL A 22 -1.49 -6.98 -5.75
N ILE A 23 -1.20 -7.65 -6.87
CA ILE A 23 -0.23 -8.75 -6.89
C ILE A 23 1.15 -8.23 -6.49
N ALA A 24 1.57 -7.09 -7.02
CA ALA A 24 2.85 -6.47 -6.67
C ALA A 24 2.90 -6.05 -5.19
N HIS A 25 1.77 -5.62 -4.61
CA HIS A 25 1.65 -5.30 -3.19
C HIS A 25 1.82 -6.56 -2.31
N GLU A 26 1.16 -7.67 -2.63
CA GLU A 26 1.34 -8.94 -1.92
C GLU A 26 2.76 -9.49 -2.02
N ILE A 27 3.40 -9.33 -3.19
CA ILE A 27 4.83 -9.62 -3.36
C ILE A 27 5.69 -8.69 -2.50
N GLY A 28 5.30 -7.41 -2.38
CA GLY A 28 5.91 -6.44 -1.47
C GLY A 28 5.95 -6.96 -0.03
N HIS A 29 4.85 -7.50 0.49
CA HIS A 29 4.84 -8.15 1.81
C HIS A 29 5.78 -9.34 1.92
N HIS A 30 5.89 -10.15 0.85
CA HIS A 30 6.85 -11.25 0.84
C HIS A 30 8.30 -10.74 0.94
N VAL A 31 8.64 -9.68 0.19
CA VAL A 31 9.97 -9.03 0.26
C VAL A 31 10.23 -8.49 1.67
N GLN A 32 9.26 -7.82 2.29
CA GLN A 32 9.39 -7.34 3.67
C GLN A 32 9.70 -8.45 4.67
N LYS A 33 9.05 -9.61 4.50
CA LYS A 33 9.29 -10.79 5.34
C LYS A 33 10.70 -11.34 5.17
N GLN A 34 11.22 -11.37 3.94
CA GLN A 34 12.60 -11.78 3.65
C GLN A 34 13.62 -10.80 4.24
N LEU A 35 13.30 -9.50 4.24
CA LEU A 35 14.15 -8.44 4.77
C LEU A 35 14.02 -8.23 6.29
N GLY A 36 13.14 -8.96 6.98
CA GLY A 36 12.99 -8.90 8.44
C GLY A 36 12.04 -7.82 8.97
N TYR A 37 11.40 -7.01 8.11
CA TYR A 37 10.49 -5.94 8.55
C TYR A 37 9.23 -6.48 9.22
N THR A 38 8.65 -7.55 8.66
CA THR A 38 7.46 -8.20 9.24
C THR A 38 7.73 -8.70 10.65
N GLN A 39 8.87 -9.35 10.86
CA GLN A 39 9.29 -9.88 12.16
C GLN A 39 9.57 -8.74 13.14
N LYS A 40 10.21 -7.65 12.67
CA LYS A 40 10.45 -6.45 13.47
C LYS A 40 9.15 -5.87 14.02
N VAL A 41 8.12 -5.70 13.19
CA VAL A 41 6.80 -5.21 13.65
C VAL A 41 6.09 -6.23 14.54
N HIS A 42 6.05 -7.50 14.15
CA HIS A 42 5.41 -8.55 14.94
C HIS A 42 6.02 -8.69 16.34
N SER A 43 7.32 -8.47 16.50
CA SER A 43 7.99 -8.52 17.80
C SER A 43 7.52 -7.44 18.79
N GLN A 44 6.84 -6.39 18.31
CA GLN A 44 6.27 -5.33 19.13
C GLN A 44 4.84 -5.64 19.60
N LYS A 45 4.22 -6.72 19.09
CA LYS A 45 2.87 -7.12 19.48
C LYS A 45 2.84 -7.45 20.98
N GLY A 46 1.89 -6.86 21.70
CA GLY A 46 1.76 -6.99 23.15
C GLY A 46 2.77 -6.17 23.97
N ARG A 47 3.73 -5.50 23.34
CA ARG A 47 4.66 -4.56 23.99
C ARG A 47 4.20 -3.10 23.87
N LEU A 48 3.41 -2.81 22.85
CA LEU A 48 2.86 -1.49 22.56
C LEU A 48 1.36 -1.45 22.81
N SER A 49 0.81 -0.25 22.97
CA SER A 49 -0.64 -0.07 22.89
C SER A 49 -1.16 -0.48 21.51
N GLN A 50 -2.46 -0.79 21.43
CA GLN A 50 -3.07 -1.17 20.16
C GLN A 50 -2.91 -0.09 19.09
N ALA A 51 -3.06 1.20 19.47
CA ALA A 51 -2.91 2.32 18.55
C ALA A 51 -1.48 2.45 18.01
N GLU A 52 -0.46 2.25 18.85
CA GLU A 52 0.94 2.28 18.42
C GLU A 52 1.29 1.08 17.53
N TYR A 53 0.80 -0.11 17.86
CA TYR A 53 0.97 -1.30 17.01
C TYR A 53 0.29 -1.13 15.65
N ASN A 54 -0.90 -0.54 15.64
CA ASN A 54 -1.63 -0.17 14.43
C ASN A 54 -0.81 0.77 13.54
N ARG A 55 -0.15 1.79 14.12
CA ARG A 55 0.76 2.67 13.37
C ARG A 55 1.94 1.92 12.74
N LEU A 56 2.48 0.89 13.40
CA LEU A 56 3.52 0.03 12.79
C LEU A 56 2.96 -0.84 11.67
N SER A 57 1.71 -1.30 11.79
CA SER A 57 1.02 -2.06 10.75
C SER A 57 0.81 -1.18 9.50
N VAL A 58 0.35 0.06 9.69
CA VAL A 58 0.23 1.04 8.60
C VAL A 58 1.57 1.26 7.89
N ARG A 59 2.69 1.37 8.63
CA ARG A 59 4.02 1.51 8.02
C ARG A 59 4.39 0.32 7.12
N LEU A 60 4.04 -0.91 7.51
CA LEU A 60 4.27 -2.10 6.66
C LEU A 60 3.42 -2.06 5.39
N GLU A 61 2.15 -1.67 5.50
CA GLU A 61 1.24 -1.56 4.36
C GLU A 61 1.70 -0.52 3.35
N LEU A 62 2.09 0.67 3.83
CA LEU A 62 2.66 1.71 2.98
C LEU A 62 4.01 1.31 2.37
N GLN A 63 4.78 0.47 3.05
CA GLN A 63 6.02 -0.09 2.51
C GLN A 63 5.73 -1.07 1.37
N ALA A 64 4.63 -1.81 1.42
CA ALA A 64 4.22 -2.71 0.35
C ALA A 64 3.70 -1.92 -0.87
N ASP A 65 2.95 -0.84 -0.63
CA ASP A 65 2.56 0.11 -1.68
C ASP A 65 3.79 0.72 -2.37
N PHE A 66 4.79 1.16 -1.60
CA PHE A 66 6.05 1.68 -2.15
C PHE A 66 6.78 0.63 -3.00
N LEU A 67 6.90 -0.61 -2.52
CA LEU A 67 7.54 -1.69 -3.26
C LEU A 67 6.79 -2.04 -4.55
N ALA A 68 5.46 -2.01 -4.54
CA ALA A 68 4.65 -2.18 -5.75
C ALA A 68 4.94 -1.07 -6.78
N GLY A 69 5.12 0.18 -6.31
CA GLY A 69 5.54 1.30 -7.14
C GLY A 69 6.93 1.06 -7.75
N VAL A 70 7.91 0.65 -6.93
CA VAL A 70 9.28 0.36 -7.41
C VAL A 70 9.27 -0.76 -8.45
N TRP A 71 8.47 -1.82 -8.24
CA TRP A 71 8.29 -2.86 -9.25
C TRP A 71 7.73 -2.27 -10.55
N ALA A 72 6.68 -1.46 -10.48
CA ALA A 72 6.06 -0.83 -11.65
C ALA A 72 7.06 0.07 -12.41
N HIS A 73 7.92 0.80 -11.70
CA HIS A 73 9.01 1.58 -12.29
C HIS A 73 9.91 0.72 -13.19
N HIS A 74 10.45 -0.36 -12.61
CA HIS A 74 11.40 -1.21 -13.32
C HIS A 74 10.72 -2.01 -14.43
N ALA A 75 9.50 -2.49 -14.20
CA ALA A 75 8.72 -3.20 -15.20
C ALA A 75 8.38 -2.28 -16.39
N GLN A 76 8.02 -1.02 -16.14
CA GLN A 76 7.80 -0.04 -17.21
C GLN A 76 9.10 0.26 -17.97
N LYS A 77 10.19 0.52 -17.27
CA LYS A 77 11.48 0.85 -17.88
C LYS A 77 12.05 -0.28 -18.74
N THR A 78 11.83 -1.53 -18.35
CA THR A 78 12.44 -2.70 -19.01
C THR A 78 11.55 -3.35 -20.06
N LYS A 79 10.22 -3.32 -19.87
CA LYS A 79 9.25 -4.05 -20.70
C LYS A 79 8.16 -3.17 -21.30
N ASN A 80 8.12 -1.87 -20.97
CA ASN A 80 7.13 -0.91 -21.45
C ASN A 80 5.68 -1.43 -21.31
N ILE A 81 5.34 -1.86 -20.10
CA ILE A 81 4.08 -2.57 -19.82
C ILE A 81 2.88 -1.64 -19.55
N LEU A 82 3.12 -0.36 -19.25
CA LEU A 82 2.07 0.61 -18.94
C LEU A 82 1.51 1.24 -20.20
N GLN A 83 0.19 1.22 -20.29
CA GLN A 83 -0.59 2.03 -21.21
C GLN A 83 -0.96 3.38 -20.57
N PRO A 84 -1.28 4.39 -21.38
CA PRO A 84 -1.82 5.65 -20.86
C PRO A 84 -3.03 5.41 -19.96
N GLY A 85 -2.97 5.87 -18.70
CA GLY A 85 -4.07 5.72 -17.72
C GLY A 85 -3.90 4.58 -16.71
N ASP A 86 -2.96 3.65 -16.93
CA ASP A 86 -2.73 2.49 -16.04
C ASP A 86 -2.19 2.92 -14.67
N LEU A 87 -1.28 3.90 -14.63
CA LEU A 87 -0.74 4.44 -13.38
C LEU A 87 -1.86 5.08 -12.56
N GLU A 88 -2.73 5.84 -13.20
CA GLU A 88 -3.91 6.46 -12.58
C GLU A 88 -4.89 5.40 -12.10
N GLU A 89 -5.01 4.27 -12.79
CA GLU A 89 -5.82 3.13 -12.35
C GLU A 89 -5.29 2.48 -11.07
N ALA A 90 -3.98 2.20 -11.00
CA ALA A 90 -3.36 1.71 -9.78
C ALA A 90 -3.50 2.70 -8.62
N LEU A 91 -3.33 4.00 -8.88
CA LEU A 91 -3.53 5.04 -7.86
C LEU A 91 -4.98 5.10 -7.37
N ARG A 92 -5.96 4.92 -8.26
CA ARG A 92 -7.38 4.81 -7.89
C ARG A 92 -7.64 3.55 -7.06
N ALA A 93 -7.02 2.43 -7.40
CA ALA A 93 -7.14 1.19 -6.64
C ALA A 93 -6.56 1.34 -5.23
N ALA A 94 -5.33 1.86 -5.09
CA ALA A 94 -4.69 2.16 -3.81
C ALA A 94 -5.55 3.13 -2.95
N ASN A 95 -6.14 4.14 -3.58
CA ASN A 95 -7.05 5.08 -2.93
C ASN A 95 -8.37 4.42 -2.49
N ALA A 96 -8.86 3.40 -3.19
CA ALA A 96 -10.14 2.75 -2.88
C ALA A 96 -10.09 1.92 -1.58
N ILE A 97 -8.89 1.54 -1.13
CA ILE A 97 -8.66 0.61 -0.02
C ILE A 97 -8.02 1.26 1.21
N GLY A 98 -8.01 2.59 1.27
CA GLY A 98 -7.64 3.28 2.51
C GLY A 98 -8.70 3.09 3.59
N ASP A 99 -8.25 2.92 4.84
CA ASP A 99 -9.14 2.68 5.97
C ASP A 99 -10.11 3.85 6.20
N ASP A 100 -9.68 5.09 5.93
CA ASP A 100 -10.52 6.28 6.01
C ASP A 100 -11.73 6.19 5.08
N ARG A 101 -11.51 5.74 3.84
CA ARG A 101 -12.57 5.57 2.85
C ARG A 101 -13.48 4.39 3.20
N LEU A 102 -12.90 3.25 3.55
CA LEU A 102 -13.68 2.05 3.91
C LEU A 102 -14.51 2.25 5.18
N GLN A 103 -13.98 2.94 6.19
CA GLN A 103 -14.72 3.27 7.41
C GLN A 103 -15.82 4.29 7.14
N ARG A 104 -15.56 5.33 6.35
CA ARG A 104 -16.59 6.31 5.95
C ARG A 104 -17.74 5.62 5.21
N GLN A 105 -17.44 4.68 4.31
CA GLN A 105 -18.45 3.93 3.55
C GLN A 105 -19.24 2.94 4.42
N SER A 106 -18.60 2.30 5.40
CA SER A 106 -19.26 1.27 6.23
C SER A 106 -19.96 1.82 7.48
N LYS A 107 -19.41 2.86 8.10
CA LYS A 107 -19.86 3.39 9.40
C LYS A 107 -20.29 4.86 9.37
N GLY A 108 -19.93 5.61 8.32
CA GLY A 108 -20.22 7.05 8.21
C GLY A 108 -19.21 7.97 8.90
N TYR A 109 -18.28 7.44 9.69
CA TYR A 109 -17.22 8.20 10.38
C TYR A 109 -15.89 7.44 10.38
N VAL A 110 -14.82 8.13 10.77
CA VAL A 110 -13.44 7.65 10.72
C VAL A 110 -12.84 7.62 12.12
N VAL A 111 -12.11 6.55 12.45
CA VAL A 111 -11.39 6.38 13.73
C VAL A 111 -9.90 6.13 13.43
N PRO A 112 -9.06 7.18 13.42
CA PRO A 112 -7.66 7.06 12.97
C PRO A 112 -6.82 6.03 13.74
N ASP A 113 -7.03 5.90 15.04
CA ASP A 113 -6.26 4.96 15.88
C ASP A 113 -6.57 3.48 15.58
N SER A 114 -7.65 3.20 14.82
CA SER A 114 -8.02 1.85 14.40
C SER A 114 -7.46 1.44 13.03
N PHE A 115 -6.72 2.33 12.36
CA PHE A 115 -6.17 2.04 11.03
C PHE A 115 -5.10 0.96 11.07
N THR A 116 -5.13 0.09 10.08
CA THR A 116 -4.15 -0.98 9.86
C THR A 116 -3.55 -0.92 8.46
N HIS A 117 -4.25 -0.33 7.48
CA HIS A 117 -3.83 -0.20 6.07
C HIS A 117 -3.48 1.23 5.66
N GLY A 118 -3.68 2.21 6.55
CA GLY A 118 -3.39 3.62 6.32
C GLY A 118 -4.50 4.35 5.57
N THR A 119 -4.33 5.65 5.37
CA THR A 119 -5.31 6.45 4.63
C THR A 119 -5.15 6.28 3.13
N SER A 120 -6.24 6.55 2.41
CA SER A 120 -6.27 6.55 0.96
C SER A 120 -5.20 7.47 0.35
N SER A 121 -4.91 8.60 1.00
CA SER A 121 -3.86 9.54 0.57
C SER A 121 -2.44 8.98 0.80
N GLN A 122 -2.20 8.34 1.94
CA GLN A 122 -0.91 7.72 2.26
C GLN A 122 -0.57 6.62 1.25
N ARG A 123 -1.52 5.73 0.98
CA ARG A 123 -1.34 4.62 0.06
C ARG A 123 -0.98 5.09 -1.35
N SER A 124 -1.77 6.02 -1.91
CA SER A 124 -1.49 6.61 -3.22
C SER A 124 -0.14 7.34 -3.26
N ARG A 125 0.23 8.05 -2.19
CA ARG A 125 1.51 8.77 -2.09
C ARG A 125 2.69 7.81 -2.16
N TRP A 126 2.71 6.76 -1.34
CA TRP A 126 3.86 5.86 -1.26
C TRP A 126 4.00 4.97 -2.50
N PHE A 127 2.88 4.52 -3.09
CA PHE A 127 2.92 3.87 -4.40
C PHE A 127 3.53 4.78 -5.47
N ARG A 128 3.06 6.04 -5.57
CA ARG A 128 3.61 7.02 -6.52
C ARG A 128 5.10 7.25 -6.31
N LEU A 129 5.54 7.43 -5.06
CA LEU A 129 6.95 7.66 -4.76
C LEU A 129 7.83 6.47 -5.18
N GLY A 130 7.37 5.25 -4.96
CA GLY A 130 8.06 4.05 -5.43
C GLY A 130 8.18 4.02 -6.95
N TYR A 131 7.08 4.35 -7.64
CA TYR A 131 7.03 4.41 -9.11
C TYR A 131 7.93 5.50 -9.70
N GLU A 132 7.94 6.69 -9.12
CA GLU A 132 8.77 7.80 -9.62
C GLU A 132 10.26 7.55 -9.40
N THR A 133 10.63 6.98 -8.25
CA THR A 133 12.04 6.86 -7.86
C THR A 133 12.69 5.55 -8.30
N GLY A 134 11.96 4.43 -8.29
CA GLY A 134 12.52 3.10 -8.53
C GLY A 134 13.60 2.67 -7.52
N ASN A 135 13.82 3.43 -6.44
CA ASN A 135 14.92 3.22 -5.49
C ASN A 135 14.41 2.56 -4.21
N MET A 136 14.64 1.24 -4.08
CA MET A 136 14.20 0.47 -2.92
C MET A 136 14.72 1.00 -1.58
N LYS A 137 15.88 1.67 -1.53
CA LYS A 137 16.44 2.15 -0.25
C LYS A 137 15.56 3.17 0.45
N LEU A 138 14.74 3.92 -0.30
CA LEU A 138 13.83 4.93 0.28
C LEU A 138 12.69 4.30 1.10
N MET A 139 12.46 2.99 0.98
CA MET A 139 11.49 2.26 1.80
C MET A 139 11.84 2.26 3.30
N GLU A 140 13.09 2.56 3.66
CA GLU A 140 13.53 2.70 5.05
C GLU A 140 12.92 3.93 5.73
N GLU A 141 12.62 4.98 4.96
CA GLU A 141 12.04 6.23 5.47
C GLU A 141 10.68 6.03 6.16
N LEU A 142 9.93 5.02 5.71
CA LEU A 142 8.67 4.61 6.31
C LEU A 142 8.79 4.14 7.76
N PHE A 143 9.98 3.84 8.25
CA PHE A 143 10.22 3.44 9.64
C PHE A 143 10.99 4.49 10.45
N THR A 144 11.47 5.56 9.82
CA THR A 144 12.22 6.64 10.48
C THR A 144 11.46 7.96 10.53
N ARG A 145 10.54 8.22 9.59
CA ARG A 145 9.73 9.44 9.55
C ARG A 145 8.67 9.50 10.67
N PRO A 146 8.34 10.69 11.19
CA PRO A 146 7.17 10.90 12.03
C PRO A 146 5.90 10.37 11.37
N TYR A 147 4.98 9.78 12.16
CA TYR A 147 3.79 9.11 11.60
C TYR A 147 2.85 10.07 10.85
N ASN A 148 2.79 11.32 11.30
CA ASN A 148 2.02 12.41 10.67
C ASN A 148 2.63 12.93 9.36
N GLU A 149 3.83 12.48 8.99
CA GLU A 149 4.51 12.82 7.73
C GLU A 149 4.50 11.66 6.71
N LEU A 150 3.88 10.54 7.08
CA LEU A 150 3.67 9.40 6.19
C LEU A 150 2.57 9.70 5.18
#